data_AF-B4RKL6-F1
#
_entry.id   AF-B4RKL6-F1
#
_cell.length_a   1.000
_cell.length_b   1.000
_cell.length_c   1.000
_cell.angle_alpha   90.00
_cell.angle_beta   90.00
_cell.angle_gamma   90.00
#
_symmetry.space_group_name_H-M   'P 1'
#
loop_
_entity.id
_entity.type
_entity.pdbx_description
1 polymer ?
#
loop_
_entity_poly.entity_id
_entity_poly.type
_entity_poly.pdbx_seq_one_letter_code
_entity_poly.pdbx_strand_id
1 'polypeptide(L)'
;MNLKALIARFRVLANDKAEPYFWSDEEVSGWLNDAVHEACLRGRLLHSDDAFVTDVEKGRPLYAYAAGGLRRVMRMKSTVSVLCPTASRCA
;
A
#
# COMPACT_ATOMS: atom_id res chain seq x y z
N MET A 1 -8.34 13.99 -19.53
CA MET A 1 -9.16 12.84 -19.08
C MET A 1 -10.58 12.99 -19.62
N ASN A 2 -11.23 11.91 -20.06
CA ASN A 2 -12.64 11.92 -20.49
C ASN A 2 -13.49 11.20 -19.44
N LEU A 3 -14.55 11.85 -18.92
CA LEU A 3 -15.38 11.35 -17.83
C LEU A 3 -16.06 10.02 -18.17
N LYS A 4 -16.61 9.89 -19.37
CA LYS A 4 -17.29 8.66 -19.83
C LYS A 4 -16.34 7.47 -19.87
N ALA A 5 -15.10 7.69 -20.29
CA ALA A 5 -14.07 6.66 -20.30
C ALA A 5 -13.65 6.22 -18.88
N LEU A 6 -13.66 7.14 -17.91
CA LEU A 6 -13.37 6.82 -16.52
C LEU A 6 -14.50 6.03 -15.86
N ILE A 7 -15.75 6.41 -16.10
CA ILE A 7 -16.93 5.66 -15.64
C ILE A 7 -16.88 4.23 -16.21
N ALA A 8 -16.63 4.07 -17.51
CA ALA A 8 -16.48 2.73 -18.11
C ALA A 8 -15.36 1.90 -17.46
N ARG A 9 -14.22 2.51 -17.12
CA ARG A 9 -13.14 1.83 -16.39
C ARG A 9 -13.55 1.45 -14.96
N PHE A 10 -14.24 2.34 -14.27
CA PHE A 10 -14.79 2.07 -12.94
C PHE A 10 -15.69 0.82 -12.96
N ARG A 11 -16.64 0.74 -13.91
CA ARG A 11 -17.53 -0.42 -14.08
C ARG A 11 -16.74 -1.73 -14.26
N VAL A 12 -15.66 -1.70 -15.04
CA VAL A 12 -14.80 -2.87 -15.24
C VAL A 12 -14.09 -3.28 -13.94
N LEU A 13 -13.51 -2.32 -13.22
CA LEU A 13 -12.72 -2.56 -12.01
C LEU A 13 -13.58 -2.96 -10.81
N ALA A 14 -14.72 -2.30 -10.64
CA ALA A 14 -15.71 -2.61 -9.61
C ALA A 14 -16.57 -3.84 -9.96
N ASN A 15 -16.39 -4.39 -11.16
CA ASN A 15 -17.21 -5.47 -11.73
C ASN A 15 -18.72 -5.16 -11.76
N ASP A 16 -19.08 -3.89 -11.90
CA ASP A 16 -20.47 -3.43 -12.01
C ASP A 16 -20.87 -3.29 -13.47
N LYS A 17 -21.21 -4.42 -14.09
CA LYS A 17 -21.45 -4.53 -15.54
C LYS A 17 -22.89 -4.91 -15.89
N ALA A 18 -23.71 -5.23 -14.90
CA ALA A 18 -25.08 -5.67 -15.10
C ALA A 18 -26.03 -4.50 -14.89
N GLU A 19 -26.99 -4.33 -15.80
CA GLU A 19 -28.07 -3.35 -15.61
C GLU A 19 -29.23 -3.97 -14.82
N PRO A 20 -29.86 -3.21 -13.90
CA PRO A 20 -29.49 -1.85 -13.49
C PRO A 20 -28.19 -1.83 -12.69
N TYR A 21 -27.32 -0.85 -13.00
CA TYR A 21 -26.03 -0.70 -12.32
C TYR A 21 -26.23 -0.44 -10.83
N PHE A 22 -25.29 -0.94 -10.03
CA PHE A 22 -25.35 -0.75 -8.58
C PHE A 22 -25.11 0.72 -8.18
N TRP A 23 -24.20 1.39 -8.89
CA TRP A 23 -23.94 2.83 -8.71
C TRP A 23 -24.51 3.64 -9.87
N SER A 24 -25.08 4.82 -9.62
CA SER A 24 -25.46 5.74 -10.70
C SER A 24 -24.22 6.38 -11.37
N ASP A 25 -24.36 6.87 -12.60
CA ASP A 25 -23.28 7.58 -13.27
C ASP A 25 -22.95 8.89 -12.54
N GLU A 26 -23.94 9.53 -11.93
CA GLU A 26 -23.81 10.74 -11.12
C GLU A 26 -22.95 10.50 -9.88
N GLU A 27 -23.22 9.44 -9.10
CA GLU A 27 -22.43 9.08 -7.92
C GLU A 27 -20.97 8.79 -8.28
N VAL A 28 -20.74 8.03 -9.35
CA VAL A 28 -19.39 7.72 -9.83
C VAL A 28 -18.68 9.01 -10.29
N SER A 29 -19.40 9.91 -10.97
CA SER A 29 -18.83 11.18 -11.41
C SER A 29 -18.43 12.09 -10.24
N GLY A 30 -19.25 12.16 -9.19
CA GLY A 30 -18.94 12.90 -7.97
C GLY A 30 -17.68 12.36 -7.30
N TRP A 31 -17.63 11.05 -7.09
CA TRP A 31 -16.46 10.39 -6.48
C TRP A 31 -15.17 10.60 -7.28
N LEU A 32 -15.24 10.55 -8.62
CA LEU A 32 -14.09 10.82 -9.48
C LEU A 32 -13.60 12.28 -9.37
N ASN A 33 -14.51 13.24 -9.25
CA ASN A 33 -14.15 14.65 -9.09
C ASN A 33 -13.49 14.91 -7.73
N ASP A 34 -14.00 14.30 -6.66
CA ASP A 34 -13.41 14.38 -5.34
C ASP A 34 -11.99 13.81 -5.34
N ALA A 35 -11.80 12.65 -6.00
CA ALA A 35 -10.48 12.04 -6.14
C ALA A 35 -9.47 12.95 -6.87
N VAL A 36 -9.91 13.65 -7.94
CA VAL A 36 -9.07 14.61 -8.66
C VAL A 36 -8.73 15.82 -7.79
N HIS A 37 -9.70 16.34 -7.04
CA HIS A 37 -9.48 17.46 -6.13
C HIS A 37 -8.43 17.12 -5.06
N GLU A 38 -8.61 15.97 -4.42
CA GLU A 38 -7.71 15.43 -3.40
C GLU A 38 -6.30 15.15 -3.94
N ALA A 39 -6.19 14.66 -5.18
CA ALA A 39 -4.90 14.46 -5.86
C ALA A 39 -4.19 15.79 -6.12
N CYS A 40 -4.91 16.83 -6.57
CA CYS A 40 -4.36 18.17 -6.78
C CYS A 40 -3.86 18.81 -5.47
N LEU A 41 -4.60 18.62 -4.37
CA LEU A 41 -4.18 19.10 -3.06
C LEU A 41 -2.94 18.34 -2.55
N ARG A 42 -2.95 17.00 -2.59
CA ARG A 42 -1.81 16.18 -2.13
C ARG A 42 -0.59 16.30 -3.02
N GLY A 43 -0.76 16.59 -4.31
CA GLY A 43 0.35 16.86 -5.23
C GLY A 43 1.27 17.97 -4.73
N ARG A 44 0.75 18.94 -3.97
CA ARG A 44 1.56 20.02 -3.36
C ARG A 44 2.52 19.54 -2.27
N LEU A 45 2.32 18.34 -1.73
CA LEU A 45 3.20 17.74 -0.72
C LEU A 45 4.43 17.07 -1.35
N LEU A 46 4.43 16.88 -2.66
CA LEU A 46 5.58 16.35 -3.39
C LEU A 46 6.60 17.48 -3.52
N HIS A 47 7.69 17.39 -2.73
CA HIS A 47 8.72 18.43 -2.64
C HIS A 47 9.73 18.42 -3.80
N SER A 48 9.75 17.34 -4.60
CA SER A 48 10.63 17.16 -5.76
C SER A 48 10.03 16.14 -6.72
N ASP A 49 10.21 16.33 -8.03
CA ASP A 49 9.85 15.33 -9.06
C ASP A 49 10.89 14.20 -9.16
N ASP A 50 11.95 14.27 -8.36
CA ASP A 50 13.02 13.29 -8.30
C ASP A 50 12.51 11.99 -7.66
N ALA A 51 12.72 10.88 -8.36
CA ALA A 51 12.46 9.57 -7.79
C ALA A 51 13.39 9.35 -6.58
N PHE A 52 12.83 9.22 -5.39
CA PHE A 52 13.57 8.84 -4.20
C PHE A 52 13.99 7.36 -4.32
N VAL A 53 15.23 7.14 -4.77
CA VAL A 53 15.84 5.81 -4.82
C VAL A 53 16.38 5.49 -3.44
N THR A 54 15.91 4.39 -2.84
CA THR A 54 16.49 3.84 -1.62
C THR A 54 16.94 2.43 -1.85
N ASP A 55 18.14 2.13 -1.38
CA ASP A 55 18.62 0.78 -1.28
C ASP A 55 17.89 0.08 -0.13
N VAL A 56 16.98 -0.83 -0.48
CA VAL A 56 16.25 -1.62 0.51
C VAL A 56 17.00 -2.92 0.77
N GLU A 57 17.72 -2.99 1.89
CA GLU A 57 18.34 -4.23 2.37
C GLU A 57 17.33 -5.04 3.20
N LYS A 58 17.23 -6.35 2.93
CA LYS A 58 16.36 -7.25 3.70
C LYS A 58 16.72 -7.20 5.19
N GLY A 59 15.76 -6.80 6.02
CA GLY A 59 15.90 -6.79 7.49
C GLY A 59 16.46 -5.50 8.08
N ARG A 60 16.75 -4.48 7.27
CA ARG A 60 17.17 -3.16 7.75
C ARG A 60 16.10 -2.12 7.46
N PRO A 61 15.54 -1.44 8.48
CA PRO A 61 14.62 -0.35 8.23
C PRO A 61 15.32 0.96 7.91
N LEU A 62 14.69 1.77 7.07
CA LEU A 62 15.15 3.12 6.74
C LEU A 62 15.13 4.08 7.94
N TYR A 63 14.27 3.84 8.92
CA TYR A 63 14.17 4.61 10.15
C TYR A 63 14.22 3.69 11.36
N ALA A 64 14.83 4.18 12.45
CA ALA A 64 14.88 3.44 13.71
C ALA A 64 13.47 3.33 14.29
N TYR A 65 12.82 2.18 14.09
CA TYR A 65 11.74 1.79 14.99
C TYR A 65 12.37 1.41 16.34
N ALA A 66 11.90 2.03 17.43
CA ALA A 66 12.24 1.53 18.75
C ALA A 66 11.80 0.06 18.82
N ALA A 67 12.73 -0.85 19.11
CA ALA A 67 12.58 -2.30 19.06
C ALA A 67 11.63 -2.90 20.15
N GLY A 68 10.62 -2.13 20.58
CA GLY A 68 9.64 -2.49 21.60
C GLY A 68 8.24 -2.84 21.07
N GLY A 69 7.91 -2.58 19.80
CA GLY A 69 6.52 -2.61 19.33
C GLY A 69 5.98 -3.93 18.75
N LEU A 70 6.83 -4.83 18.24
CA LEU A 70 6.36 -6.01 17.49
C LEU A 70 7.25 -7.22 17.73
N ARG A 71 7.16 -7.79 18.94
CA ARG A 71 7.77 -9.10 19.25
C ARG A 71 6.75 -10.24 19.23
N ARG A 72 5.49 -10.03 18.82
CA ARG A 72 4.41 -11.03 19.05
C ARG A 72 3.60 -11.50 17.85
N VAL A 73 3.66 -10.92 16.65
CA VAL A 73 2.81 -11.41 15.55
C VAL A 73 3.64 -11.67 14.30
N MET A 74 3.49 -12.88 13.77
CA MET A 74 4.11 -13.43 12.55
C MET A 74 5.47 -14.13 12.72
N ARG A 75 5.50 -15.22 13.51
CA ARG A 75 6.31 -16.39 13.12
C ARG A 75 5.69 -17.00 11.87
N MET A 76 6.16 -16.59 10.70
CA MET A 76 6.00 -17.37 9.48
C MET A 76 6.90 -18.60 9.66
N LYS A 77 6.30 -19.76 9.92
CA LYS A 77 7.03 -21.04 10.03
C LYS A 77 7.58 -21.42 8.65
N SER A 78 8.72 -20.88 8.24
CA SER A 78 9.57 -21.55 7.27
C SER A 78 10.50 -22.48 8.05
N THR A 79 10.12 -23.75 8.07
CA THR A 79 10.95 -24.87 8.53
C THR A 79 12.29 -24.88 7.81
N VAL A 80 13.35 -24.41 8.48
CA VAL A 80 14.70 -24.92 8.28
C VAL A 80 15.33 -25.03 9.66
N SER A 81 15.35 -26.26 10.14
CA SER A 81 16.06 -26.73 11.32
C SER A 81 17.55 -26.75 11.03
N VAL A 82 18.36 -25.86 11.63
CA VAL A 82 19.75 -26.22 11.99
C VAL A 82 20.10 -25.54 13.31
N LEU A 83 20.19 -26.39 14.32
CA LEU A 83 20.79 -26.30 15.64
C LEU A 83 21.50 -24.99 16.05
N CYS A 84 20.94 -24.38 17.09
CA CYS A 84 21.70 -23.71 18.14
C CYS A 84 22.53 -24.77 18.91
N PRO A 85 23.86 -24.62 19.06
CA PRO A 85 24.55 -25.18 20.20
C PRO A 85 24.47 -24.17 21.33
N THR A 86 23.58 -24.46 22.27
CA THR A 86 23.55 -23.88 23.60
C THR A 86 24.89 -24.05 24.31
N ALA A 87 25.29 -22.96 24.98
CA ALA A 87 25.94 -22.95 26.29
C ALA A 87 27.33 -23.58 26.43
N SER A 88 28.36 -22.73 26.52
CA SER A 88 29.37 -22.87 27.58
C SER A 88 29.90 -21.50 28.01
N ARG A 89 29.39 -21.05 29.18
CA ARG A 89 30.12 -20.45 30.33
C ARG A 89 31.05 -19.26 30.02
N CYS A 90 30.76 -18.07 30.56
CA CYS A 90 31.26 -17.67 31.89
C CYS A 90 32.76 -17.93 32.06
N ALA A 91 33.58 -17.01 31.53
CA ALA A 91 34.78 -16.43 32.15
C ALA A 91 35.28 -15.31 31.25
#